data_AF-A0A2D9T7V6-F1
#
_entry.id   AF-A0A2D9T7V6-F1
#
_cell.length_a   1.000
_cell.length_b   1.000
_cell.length_c   1.000
_cell.angle_alpha   90.00
_cell.angle_beta   90.00
_cell.angle_gamma   90.00
#
_symmetry.space_group_name_H-M   'P 1'
#
loop_
_entity.id
_entity.type
_entity.pdbx_description
1 polymer ?
#
loop_
_entity_poly.entity_id
_entity_poly.type
_entity_poly.pdbx_seq_one_letter_code
_entity_poly.pdbx_strand_id
1 'polypeptide(L)'
;MKNAAPESDGRTQRAKSQRRNRRDAILRAARPVFVEKGYHQTHVSDIIDAAGIARGTFYLYFDSKTAIFSELLDLSMGELRAAIVGVERGPDAPPVELQLASTVQRLLRTVVGNRLLTTFLVREAVGLDEEIDARLKTFYEDLLKYIREALDEGQRMGFLRTMDTEVGAFCILGTIKQFMEQVVMHDRDVPKEDIDRLAIAVLDFNLRGILSS
;
A
#
# COMPACT_ATOMS: atom_id res chain seq x y z
N MET A 1 -13.70 17.39 49.94
CA MET A 1 -13.53 17.92 48.58
C MET A 1 -13.21 16.75 47.65
N LYS A 2 -14.14 16.36 46.77
CA LYS A 2 -13.92 15.35 45.72
C LYS A 2 -13.69 16.09 44.41
N ASN A 3 -12.50 15.91 43.82
CA ASN A 3 -12.16 16.41 42.48
C ASN A 3 -13.04 15.70 41.44
N ALA A 4 -13.89 16.47 40.76
CA ALA A 4 -14.51 16.04 39.52
C ALA A 4 -13.46 16.09 38.40
N ALA A 5 -13.27 14.97 37.69
CA ALA A 5 -12.49 14.93 36.46
C ALA A 5 -13.13 15.84 35.41
N PRO A 6 -12.35 16.50 34.52
CA PRO A 6 -12.92 17.37 33.51
C PRO A 6 -13.75 16.55 32.53
N GLU A 7 -15.04 16.88 32.39
CA GLU A 7 -15.89 16.44 31.30
C GLU A 7 -15.17 16.79 29.98
N SER A 8 -14.65 15.80 29.26
CA SER A 8 -14.13 16.03 27.92
C SER A 8 -15.30 16.41 27.01
N ASP A 9 -15.48 17.71 26.80
CA ASP A 9 -16.61 18.33 26.10
C ASP A 9 -16.87 17.66 24.74
N GLY A 10 -18.04 17.03 24.59
CA GLY A 10 -18.47 16.36 23.36
C GLY A 10 -18.49 17.29 22.13
N ARG A 11 -18.46 18.62 22.33
CA ARG A 11 -18.27 19.61 21.24
C ARG A 11 -16.90 19.50 20.58
N THR A 12 -15.84 19.32 21.36
CA THR A 12 -14.46 19.20 20.86
C THR A 12 -14.29 17.92 20.05
N GLN A 13 -14.88 16.81 20.50
CA GLN A 13 -14.87 15.54 19.76
C GLN A 13 -15.66 15.62 18.46
N ARG A 14 -16.84 16.26 18.46
CA ARG A 14 -17.65 16.47 17.24
C ARG A 14 -16.93 17.35 16.22
N ALA A 15 -16.32 18.45 16.66
CA ALA A 15 -15.55 19.34 15.78
C ALA A 15 -14.34 18.61 15.15
N LYS A 16 -13.61 17.81 15.94
CA LYS A 16 -12.49 16.99 15.44
C LYS A 16 -12.97 15.95 14.42
N SER A 17 -14.10 15.28 14.68
CA SER A 17 -14.69 14.32 13.75
C SER A 17 -15.14 14.98 12.45
N GLN A 18 -15.79 16.15 12.51
CA GLN A 18 -16.20 16.88 11.31
C GLN A 18 -14.99 17.33 10.48
N ARG A 19 -13.93 17.82 11.15
CA ARG A 19 -12.67 18.18 10.49
C ARG A 19 -12.07 16.97 9.76
N ARG A 20 -11.99 15.81 10.42
CA ARG A 20 -11.51 14.57 9.80
C ARG A 20 -12.37 14.17 8.60
N ASN A 21 -13.69 14.15 8.75
CA ASN A 21 -14.61 13.77 7.65
C ASN A 21 -14.47 14.68 6.43
N ARG A 22 -14.25 16.00 6.65
CA ARG A 22 -14.02 16.95 5.55
C ARG A 22 -12.66 16.72 4.89
N ARG A 23 -11.62 16.45 5.68
CA ARG A 23 -10.29 16.11 5.18
C ARG A 23 -10.32 14.85 4.31
N ASP A 24 -11.00 13.81 4.78
CA ASP A 24 -11.18 12.55 4.03
C ASP A 24 -11.98 12.76 2.75
N ALA A 25 -12.96 13.67 2.75
CA ALA A 25 -13.73 14.01 1.55
C ALA A 25 -12.85 14.67 0.48
N ILE A 26 -11.94 15.56 0.88
CA ILE A 26 -10.97 16.19 -0.03
C ILE A 26 -10.03 15.13 -0.62
N LEU A 27 -9.50 14.22 0.21
CA LEU A 27 -8.64 13.12 -0.26
C LEU A 27 -9.37 12.23 -1.28
N ARG A 28 -10.63 11.85 -1.00
CA ARG A 28 -11.45 11.06 -1.92
C ARG A 28 -11.69 11.75 -3.25
N ALA A 29 -11.89 13.07 -3.25
CA ALA A 29 -12.08 13.85 -4.47
C ALA A 29 -10.77 14.09 -5.24
N ALA A 30 -9.64 14.24 -4.54
CA ALA A 30 -8.34 14.45 -5.17
C ALA A 30 -7.81 13.20 -5.88
N ARG A 31 -8.10 12.01 -5.35
CA ARG A 31 -7.63 10.74 -5.91
C ARG A 31 -7.95 10.58 -7.41
N PRO A 32 -9.20 10.69 -7.90
CA PRO A 32 -9.50 10.55 -9.32
C PRO A 32 -8.86 11.66 -10.18
N VAL A 33 -8.69 12.87 -9.64
CA VAL A 33 -8.05 13.98 -10.36
C VAL A 33 -6.59 13.66 -10.67
N PHE A 34 -5.84 13.20 -9.66
CA PHE A 34 -4.46 12.78 -9.85
C PHE A 34 -4.36 11.66 -10.88
N VAL A 35 -5.29 10.72 -10.86
CA VAL A 35 -5.29 9.56 -11.76
C VAL A 35 -5.47 9.96 -13.20
N GLU A 36 -6.41 10.84 -13.46
CA GLU A 36 -6.74 11.26 -14.82
C GLU A 36 -5.66 12.15 -15.41
N LYS A 37 -5.09 13.05 -14.58
CA LYS A 37 -4.17 14.12 -15.05
C LYS A 37 -2.69 13.82 -14.77
N GLY A 38 -2.40 12.83 -13.94
CA GLY A 38 -1.07 12.64 -13.34
C GLY A 38 -0.73 13.71 -12.29
N TYR A 39 0.36 13.52 -11.57
CA TYR A 39 0.77 14.47 -10.52
C TYR A 39 1.10 15.87 -11.07
N HIS A 40 1.86 15.92 -12.17
CA HIS A 40 2.37 17.19 -12.70
C HIS A 40 1.26 18.08 -13.27
N GLN A 41 0.30 17.52 -14.00
CA GLN A 41 -0.78 18.29 -14.64
C GLN A 41 -1.97 18.58 -13.70
N THR A 42 -2.00 17.98 -12.51
CA THR A 42 -3.00 18.30 -11.49
C THR A 42 -2.69 19.66 -10.85
N HIS A 43 -3.69 20.53 -10.79
CA HIS A 43 -3.65 21.80 -10.06
C HIS A 43 -4.56 21.77 -8.83
N VAL A 44 -4.29 22.65 -7.86
CA VAL A 44 -5.14 22.79 -6.66
C VAL A 44 -6.58 23.16 -7.02
N SER A 45 -6.79 23.94 -8.08
CA SER A 45 -8.13 24.26 -8.59
C SER A 45 -8.91 23.02 -9.02
N ASP A 46 -8.26 22.06 -9.70
CA ASP A 46 -8.91 20.83 -10.13
C ASP A 46 -9.46 20.03 -8.94
N ILE A 47 -8.70 19.98 -7.84
CA ILE A 47 -9.09 19.27 -6.62
C ILE A 47 -10.23 20.03 -5.91
N ILE A 48 -10.16 21.36 -5.87
CA ILE A 48 -11.22 22.21 -5.31
C ILE A 48 -12.54 21.98 -6.04
N ASP A 49 -12.49 22.00 -7.38
CA ASP A 49 -13.64 21.81 -8.25
C ASP A 49 -14.22 20.39 -8.07
N ALA A 50 -13.37 19.36 -8.08
CA ALA A 50 -13.79 17.98 -7.85
C ALA A 50 -14.39 17.75 -6.45
N ALA A 51 -13.88 18.46 -5.43
CA ALA A 51 -14.38 18.37 -4.06
C ALA A 51 -15.64 19.23 -3.81
N GLY A 52 -15.99 20.14 -4.73
CA GLY A 52 -17.11 21.06 -4.57
C GLY A 52 -16.97 21.98 -3.36
N ILE A 53 -15.75 22.46 -3.08
CA ILE A 53 -15.46 23.34 -1.92
C ILE A 53 -14.95 24.71 -2.37
N ALA A 54 -14.92 25.68 -1.45
CA ALA A 54 -14.26 26.95 -1.70
C ALA A 54 -12.74 26.82 -1.53
N ARG A 55 -11.98 27.67 -2.25
CA ARG A 55 -10.51 27.74 -2.13
C ARG A 55 -10.04 27.95 -0.69
N GLY A 56 -10.68 28.87 0.04
CA GLY A 56 -10.38 29.10 1.45
C GLY A 56 -10.57 27.84 2.30
N THR A 57 -11.59 27.02 2.00
CA THR A 57 -11.81 25.75 2.69
C THR A 57 -10.69 24.76 2.43
N PHE A 58 -10.18 24.65 1.21
CA PHE A 58 -9.04 23.77 0.89
C PHE A 58 -7.82 24.07 1.78
N TYR A 59 -7.42 25.33 1.84
CA TYR A 59 -6.24 25.76 2.61
C TYR A 59 -6.43 25.70 4.13
N LEU A 60 -7.62 25.38 4.64
CA LEU A 60 -7.81 25.03 6.05
C LEU A 60 -7.37 23.59 6.37
N TYR A 61 -7.21 22.73 5.36
CA TYR A 61 -6.89 21.31 5.51
C TYR A 61 -5.57 20.89 4.87
N PHE A 62 -5.19 21.53 3.76
CA PHE A 62 -4.00 21.18 2.99
C PHE A 62 -3.30 22.43 2.45
N ASP A 63 -1.98 22.47 2.60
CA ASP A 63 -1.16 23.62 2.19
C ASP A 63 -0.80 23.56 0.69
N SER A 64 -0.82 22.38 0.09
CA SER A 64 -0.43 22.17 -1.30
C SER A 64 -1.04 20.89 -1.91
N LYS A 65 -0.94 20.74 -3.24
CA LYS A 65 -1.25 19.46 -3.90
C LYS A 65 -0.29 18.34 -3.45
N THR A 66 0.97 18.68 -3.16
CA THR A 66 1.98 17.75 -2.64
C THR A 66 1.57 17.18 -1.29
N ALA A 67 1.01 18.00 -0.39
CA ALA A 67 0.54 17.54 0.91
C ALA A 67 -0.61 16.50 0.78
N ILE A 68 -1.53 16.71 -0.15
CA ILE A 68 -2.60 15.74 -0.46
C ILE A 68 -2.01 14.47 -1.04
N PHE A 69 -1.13 14.61 -2.03
CA PHE A 69 -0.51 13.47 -2.70
C PHE A 69 0.30 12.61 -1.71
N SER A 70 1.09 13.27 -0.87
CA SER A 70 1.86 12.69 0.23
C SER A 70 0.98 11.85 1.14
N GLU A 71 -0.18 12.36 1.55
CA GLU A 71 -1.08 11.58 2.40
C GLU A 71 -1.75 10.42 1.67
N LEU A 72 -2.15 10.61 0.41
CA LEU A 72 -2.69 9.50 -0.40
C LEU A 72 -1.65 8.37 -0.54
N LEU A 73 -0.37 8.73 -0.66
CA LEU A 73 0.73 7.78 -0.68
C LEU A 73 0.85 7.01 0.65
N ASP A 74 0.78 7.70 1.79
CA ASP A 74 0.80 7.05 3.12
C ASP A 74 -0.34 6.06 3.30
N LEU A 75 -1.56 6.46 2.93
CA LEU A 75 -2.72 5.60 3.02
C LEU A 75 -2.51 4.31 2.21
N SER A 76 -1.90 4.43 1.03
CA SER A 76 -1.64 3.28 0.14
C SER A 76 -0.53 2.38 0.64
N MET A 77 0.57 2.96 1.12
CA MET A 77 1.63 2.19 1.76
C MET A 77 1.10 1.49 3.01
N GLY A 78 0.21 2.13 3.77
CA GLY A 78 -0.50 1.54 4.91
C GLY A 78 -1.39 0.36 4.51
N GLU A 79 -2.19 0.49 3.45
CA GLU A 79 -3.02 -0.59 2.91
C GLU A 79 -2.18 -1.78 2.44
N LEU A 80 -1.05 -1.54 1.77
CA LEU A 80 -0.13 -2.60 1.35
C LEU A 80 0.54 -3.29 2.55
N ARG A 81 1.00 -2.52 3.54
CA ARG A 81 1.54 -3.09 4.80
C ARG A 81 0.49 -3.95 5.51
N ALA A 82 -0.75 -3.49 5.59
CA ALA A 82 -1.83 -4.22 6.25
C ALA A 82 -2.23 -5.52 5.50
N ALA A 83 -1.97 -5.60 4.19
CA ALA A 83 -2.18 -6.82 3.42
C ALA A 83 -1.13 -7.91 3.73
N ILE A 84 0.05 -7.52 4.22
CA ILE A 84 1.12 -8.42 4.63
C ILE A 84 0.84 -8.87 6.06
N VAL A 85 0.41 -10.12 6.19
CA VAL A 85 0.15 -10.75 7.49
C VAL A 85 1.26 -11.75 7.74
N GLY A 86 1.80 -11.74 8.96
CA GLY A 86 2.82 -12.70 9.38
C GLY A 86 2.32 -14.13 9.32
N VAL A 87 3.25 -15.07 9.15
CA VAL A 87 2.94 -16.51 9.15
C VAL A 87 2.62 -16.96 10.57
N GLU A 88 1.39 -17.47 10.75
CA GLU A 88 0.92 -18.11 11.96
C GLU A 88 1.64 -19.44 12.17
N ARG A 89 1.85 -19.77 13.45
CA ARG A 89 2.58 -20.96 13.89
C ARG A 89 1.71 -21.72 14.89
N GLY A 90 1.76 -23.04 14.82
CA GLY A 90 1.08 -23.92 15.77
C GLY A 90 0.49 -25.15 15.10
N PRO A 91 -0.02 -26.11 15.90
CA PRO A 91 -0.60 -27.35 15.40
C PRO A 91 -1.84 -27.12 14.52
N ASP A 92 -2.57 -26.03 14.76
CA ASP A 92 -3.77 -25.65 14.00
C ASP A 92 -3.49 -24.59 12.92
N ALA A 93 -2.23 -24.19 12.74
CA ALA A 93 -1.88 -23.20 11.73
C ALA A 93 -2.06 -23.78 10.32
N PRO A 94 -2.60 -23.01 9.35
CA PRO A 94 -2.68 -23.47 7.97
C PRO A 94 -1.28 -23.76 7.39
N PRO A 95 -1.16 -24.63 6.37
CA PRO A 95 0.08 -24.82 5.62
C PRO A 95 0.71 -23.49 5.20
N VAL A 96 2.02 -23.36 5.36
CA VAL A 96 2.74 -22.09 5.13
C VAL A 96 2.53 -21.58 3.70
N GLU A 97 2.47 -22.47 2.72
CA GLU A 97 2.22 -22.15 1.32
C GLU A 97 0.85 -21.48 1.12
N LEU A 98 -0.18 -21.94 1.85
CA LEU A 98 -1.52 -21.33 1.80
C LEU A 98 -1.53 -19.96 2.46
N GLN A 99 -0.81 -19.79 3.57
CA GLN A 99 -0.68 -18.50 4.23
C GLN A 99 0.03 -17.48 3.32
N LEU A 100 1.13 -17.89 2.68
CA LEU A 100 1.88 -17.08 1.71
C LEU A 100 1.00 -16.74 0.49
N ALA A 101 0.25 -17.71 -0.04
CA ALA A 101 -0.65 -17.48 -1.16
C ALA A 101 -1.74 -16.46 -0.79
N SER A 102 -2.27 -16.55 0.44
CA SER A 102 -3.25 -15.59 0.95
C SER A 102 -2.65 -14.18 1.10
N THR A 103 -1.37 -14.06 1.48
CA THR A 103 -0.66 -12.76 1.48
C THR A 103 -0.55 -12.17 0.08
N VAL A 104 -0.10 -12.95 -0.91
CA VAL A 104 -0.01 -12.48 -2.31
C VAL A 104 -1.40 -12.11 -2.85
N GLN A 105 -2.42 -12.90 -2.54
CA GLN A 105 -3.81 -12.65 -2.91
C GLN A 105 -4.33 -11.33 -2.31
N ARG A 106 -4.07 -11.06 -1.02
CA ARG A 106 -4.44 -9.78 -0.39
C ARG A 106 -3.72 -8.61 -1.04
N LEU A 107 -2.42 -8.73 -1.30
CA LEU A 107 -1.64 -7.71 -2.01
C LEU A 107 -2.24 -7.41 -3.40
N LEU A 108 -2.52 -8.44 -4.18
CA LEU A 108 -3.15 -8.29 -5.50
C LEU A 108 -4.55 -7.65 -5.40
N ARG A 109 -5.37 -8.03 -4.43
CA ARG A 109 -6.70 -7.41 -4.21
C ARG A 109 -6.58 -5.94 -3.84
N THR A 110 -5.62 -5.58 -2.97
CA THR A 110 -5.35 -4.19 -2.60
C THR A 110 -4.94 -3.38 -3.83
N VAL A 111 -4.03 -3.91 -4.64
CA VAL A 111 -3.55 -3.25 -5.85
C VAL A 111 -4.65 -3.13 -6.92
N VAL A 112 -5.46 -4.16 -7.14
CA VAL A 112 -6.57 -4.12 -8.11
C VAL A 112 -7.69 -3.19 -7.62
N GLY A 113 -8.03 -3.23 -6.34
CA GLY A 113 -9.04 -2.37 -5.73
C GLY A 113 -8.61 -0.91 -5.63
N ASN A 114 -7.31 -0.64 -5.64
CA ASN A 114 -6.70 0.69 -5.55
C ASN A 114 -5.64 0.91 -6.64
N ARG A 115 -6.01 0.56 -7.89
CA ARG A 115 -5.15 0.63 -9.09
C ARG A 115 -4.44 1.98 -9.24
N LEU A 116 -5.13 3.01 -8.81
CA LEU A 116 -4.80 4.41 -8.88
C LEU A 116 -3.53 4.74 -8.10
N LEU A 117 -3.45 4.33 -6.83
CA LEU A 117 -2.29 4.68 -5.99
C LEU A 117 -1.12 3.72 -6.16
N THR A 118 -1.36 2.49 -6.60
CA THR A 118 -0.27 1.60 -7.03
C THR A 118 0.44 2.13 -8.27
N THR A 119 -0.29 2.74 -9.22
CA THR A 119 0.32 3.42 -10.39
C THR A 119 1.33 4.48 -9.95
N PHE A 120 1.00 5.28 -8.92
CA PHE A 120 1.92 6.29 -8.38
C PHE A 120 3.12 5.68 -7.66
N LEU A 121 2.91 4.68 -6.78
CA LEU A 121 3.98 3.97 -6.06
C LEU A 121 5.00 3.32 -7.01
N VAL A 122 4.55 2.92 -8.19
CA VAL A 122 5.33 2.13 -9.14
C VAL A 122 5.98 2.98 -10.23
N ARG A 123 5.34 4.06 -10.68
CA ARG A 123 5.73 4.77 -11.90
C ARG A 123 6.03 6.25 -11.70
N GLU A 124 5.17 6.96 -11.00
CA GLU A 124 5.17 8.43 -11.02
C GLU A 124 5.88 9.05 -9.84
N ALA A 125 6.06 8.34 -8.72
CA ALA A 125 6.48 8.99 -7.48
C ALA A 125 8.00 9.16 -7.33
N VAL A 126 8.82 8.46 -8.14
CA VAL A 126 10.29 8.58 -8.10
C VAL A 126 10.73 9.83 -8.87
N GLY A 127 11.37 10.77 -8.17
CA GLY A 127 11.88 12.02 -8.73
C GLY A 127 10.88 13.18 -8.73
N LEU A 128 9.73 13.06 -8.04
CA LEU A 128 8.74 14.13 -7.93
C LEU A 128 9.14 15.21 -6.94
N ASP A 129 9.65 14.76 -5.79
CA ASP A 129 9.91 15.55 -4.59
C ASP A 129 10.79 14.71 -3.66
N GLU A 130 11.80 15.34 -3.05
CA GLU A 130 12.78 14.65 -2.20
C GLU A 130 12.12 13.96 -0.99
N GLU A 131 11.06 14.53 -0.44
CA GLU A 131 10.35 13.96 0.71
C GLU A 131 9.55 12.72 0.30
N ILE A 132 8.91 12.76 -0.86
CA ILE A 132 8.18 11.62 -1.43
C ILE A 132 9.16 10.48 -1.73
N ASP A 133 10.28 10.79 -2.38
CA ASP A 133 11.31 9.82 -2.73
C ASP A 133 11.88 9.13 -1.49
N ALA A 134 12.20 9.91 -0.45
CA ALA A 134 12.70 9.38 0.81
C ALA A 134 11.70 8.41 1.46
N ARG A 135 10.41 8.73 1.43
CA ARG A 135 9.36 7.89 2.03
C ARG A 135 9.14 6.59 1.27
N LEU A 136 9.19 6.62 -0.06
CA LEU A 136 9.15 5.41 -0.89
C LEU A 136 10.35 4.51 -0.62
N LYS A 137 11.55 5.12 -0.55
CA LYS A 137 12.78 4.40 -0.24
C LYS A 137 12.66 3.69 1.10
N THR A 138 12.23 4.38 2.16
CA THR A 138 12.01 3.77 3.47
C THR A 138 10.97 2.65 3.41
N PHE A 139 9.86 2.83 2.68
CA PHE A 139 8.85 1.78 2.51
C PHE A 139 9.41 0.50 1.88
N TYR A 140 10.19 0.61 0.81
CA TYR A 140 10.80 -0.56 0.17
C TYR A 140 11.92 -1.17 1.02
N GLU A 141 12.72 -0.36 1.73
CA GLU A 141 13.73 -0.84 2.68
C GLU A 141 13.11 -1.65 3.82
N ASP A 142 11.99 -1.18 4.38
CA ASP A 142 11.24 -1.89 5.42
C ASP A 142 10.72 -3.24 4.91
N LEU A 143 10.18 -3.28 3.68
CA LEU A 143 9.69 -4.51 3.06
C LEU A 143 10.82 -5.51 2.83
N LEU A 144 11.95 -5.06 2.31
CA LEU A 144 13.11 -5.91 2.08
C LEU A 144 13.65 -6.50 3.39
N LYS A 145 13.74 -5.67 4.43
CA LYS A 145 14.14 -6.12 5.77
C LYS A 145 13.18 -7.20 6.29
N TYR A 146 11.88 -6.97 6.19
CA TYR A 146 10.86 -7.93 6.61
C TYR A 146 10.96 -9.27 5.88
N ILE A 147 11.10 -9.24 4.54
CA ILE A 147 11.22 -10.46 3.73
C ILE A 147 12.50 -11.21 4.10
N ARG A 148 13.63 -10.51 4.25
CA ARG A 148 14.91 -11.12 4.64
C ARG A 148 14.80 -11.82 5.98
N GLU A 149 14.24 -11.15 7.00
CA GLU A 149 14.06 -11.74 8.34
C GLU A 149 13.16 -12.99 8.31
N ALA A 150 12.13 -13.00 7.45
CA ALA A 150 11.29 -14.18 7.25
C ALA A 150 12.03 -15.33 6.57
N LEU A 151 12.90 -15.04 5.59
CA LEU A 151 13.73 -16.04 4.92
C LEU A 151 14.80 -16.62 5.86
N ASP A 152 15.49 -15.77 6.63
CA ASP A 152 16.48 -16.18 7.62
C ASP A 152 15.86 -17.15 8.65
N GLU A 153 14.69 -16.80 9.16
CA GLU A 153 13.95 -17.64 10.09
C GLU A 153 13.50 -18.96 9.45
N GLY A 154 13.00 -18.93 8.21
CA GLY A 154 12.61 -20.13 7.47
C GLY A 154 13.78 -21.10 7.24
N GLN A 155 14.98 -20.58 6.98
CA GLN A 155 16.20 -21.37 6.89
C GLN A 155 16.62 -21.94 8.24
N ARG A 156 16.62 -21.13 9.30
CA ARG A 156 16.96 -21.55 10.66
C ARG A 156 16.07 -22.70 11.14
N MET A 157 14.81 -22.70 10.72
CA MET A 157 13.83 -23.75 11.05
C MET A 157 13.90 -24.98 10.12
N GLY A 158 14.71 -24.93 9.06
CA GLY A 158 14.85 -26.03 8.09
C GLY A 158 13.70 -26.16 7.09
N PHE A 159 12.80 -25.17 7.00
CA PHE A 159 11.73 -25.14 6.00
C PHE A 159 12.22 -24.68 4.63
N LEU A 160 13.25 -23.83 4.62
CA LEU A 160 13.84 -23.30 3.40
C LEU A 160 15.24 -23.85 3.20
N ARG A 161 15.61 -24.05 1.94
CA ARG A 161 16.99 -24.34 1.55
C ARG A 161 17.92 -23.19 1.94
N THR A 162 19.20 -23.51 2.15
CA THR A 162 20.25 -22.50 2.29
C THR A 162 20.39 -21.69 0.99
N MET A 163 20.45 -20.37 1.13
CA MET A 163 20.48 -19.36 0.08
C MET A 163 20.88 -18.01 0.69
N ASP A 164 21.38 -17.10 -0.13
CA ASP A 164 21.55 -15.69 0.25
C ASP A 164 20.17 -15.03 0.41
N THR A 165 19.81 -14.66 1.64
CA THR A 165 18.48 -14.14 1.97
C THR A 165 18.29 -12.68 1.53
N GLU A 166 19.37 -11.93 1.32
CA GLU A 166 19.30 -10.59 0.72
C GLU A 166 18.93 -10.70 -0.77
N VAL A 167 19.63 -11.56 -1.51
CA VAL A 167 19.27 -11.85 -2.92
C VAL A 167 17.87 -12.41 -3.02
N GLY A 168 17.50 -13.35 -2.13
CA GLY A 168 16.15 -13.91 -2.07
C GLY A 168 15.07 -12.83 -1.85
N ALA A 169 15.30 -11.89 -0.94
CA ALA A 169 14.38 -10.79 -0.69
C ALA A 169 14.22 -9.87 -1.90
N PHE A 170 15.32 -9.53 -2.59
CA PHE A 170 15.26 -8.76 -3.84
C PHE A 170 14.45 -9.47 -4.92
N CYS A 171 14.65 -10.78 -5.12
CA CYS A 171 13.92 -11.55 -6.11
C CYS A 171 12.42 -11.64 -5.79
N ILE A 172 12.05 -11.90 -4.54
CA ILE A 172 10.65 -11.98 -4.11
C ILE A 172 9.96 -10.62 -4.29
N LEU A 173 10.56 -9.54 -3.77
CA LEU A 173 9.99 -8.20 -3.92
C LEU A 173 9.91 -7.81 -5.39
N GLY A 174 10.98 -8.05 -6.17
CA GLY A 174 11.06 -7.68 -7.58
C GLY A 174 10.03 -8.41 -8.43
N THR A 175 9.86 -9.73 -8.27
CA THR A 175 8.87 -10.50 -9.04
C THR A 175 7.44 -10.11 -8.69
N ILE A 176 7.12 -9.96 -7.39
CA ILE A 176 5.79 -9.54 -6.95
C ILE A 176 5.51 -8.11 -7.41
N LYS A 177 6.46 -7.16 -7.23
CA LYS A 177 6.33 -5.77 -7.71
C LYS A 177 6.11 -5.73 -9.22
N GLN A 178 6.97 -6.39 -10.00
CA GLN A 178 6.89 -6.38 -11.46
C GLN A 178 5.57 -6.97 -11.94
N PHE A 179 5.10 -8.04 -11.31
CA PHE A 179 3.80 -8.63 -11.65
C PHE A 179 2.64 -7.68 -11.30
N MET A 180 2.65 -7.07 -10.11
CA MET A 180 1.65 -6.06 -9.72
C MET A 180 1.63 -4.87 -10.67
N GLU A 181 2.81 -4.38 -11.06
CA GLU A 181 2.98 -3.32 -12.07
C GLU A 181 2.33 -3.70 -13.41
N GLN A 182 2.55 -4.92 -13.88
CA GLN A 182 1.93 -5.42 -15.11
C GLN A 182 0.40 -5.52 -15.02
N VAL A 183 -0.13 -6.00 -13.89
CA VAL A 183 -1.58 -6.06 -13.63
C VAL A 183 -2.21 -4.66 -13.65
N VAL A 184 -1.51 -3.66 -13.09
CA VAL A 184 -2.00 -2.27 -13.03
C VAL A 184 -1.89 -1.54 -14.37
N MET A 185 -0.78 -1.71 -15.09
CA MET A 185 -0.46 -0.91 -16.27
C MET A 185 -1.13 -1.40 -17.55
N HIS A 186 -1.25 -2.71 -17.75
CA HIS A 186 -1.58 -3.25 -19.06
C HIS A 186 -3.08 -3.43 -19.33
N ASP A 187 -3.95 -2.90 -18.47
CA ASP A 187 -5.40 -3.01 -18.65
C ASP A 187 -5.84 -4.44 -18.97
N ARG A 188 -5.09 -5.42 -18.45
CA ARG A 188 -5.69 -6.71 -18.17
C ARG A 188 -6.73 -6.34 -17.14
N ASP A 189 -7.98 -6.25 -17.57
CA ASP A 189 -9.12 -6.56 -16.74
C ASP A 189 -8.85 -7.97 -16.23
N VAL A 190 -8.00 -8.07 -15.20
CA VAL A 190 -7.80 -9.29 -14.45
C VAL A 190 -9.13 -9.43 -13.73
N PRO A 191 -9.99 -10.35 -14.17
CA PRO A 191 -11.26 -10.55 -13.48
C PRO A 191 -10.92 -10.83 -12.02
N LYS A 192 -11.71 -10.32 -11.09
CA LYS A 192 -11.46 -10.57 -9.65
C LYS A 192 -11.35 -12.06 -9.34
N GLU A 193 -12.05 -12.88 -10.14
CA GLU A 193 -12.05 -14.34 -10.12
C GLU A 193 -10.67 -14.95 -10.44
N ASP A 194 -9.82 -14.27 -11.20
CA ASP A 194 -8.47 -14.72 -11.56
C ASP A 194 -7.41 -14.37 -10.50
N ILE A 195 -7.70 -13.47 -9.55
CA ILE A 195 -6.70 -13.00 -8.57
C ILE A 195 -6.12 -14.18 -7.78
N ASP A 196 -6.96 -15.12 -7.39
CA ASP A 196 -6.57 -16.28 -6.57
C ASP A 196 -5.61 -17.19 -7.37
N ARG A 197 -5.95 -17.45 -8.64
CA ARG A 197 -5.12 -18.22 -9.56
C ARG A 197 -3.77 -17.55 -9.80
N LEU A 198 -3.76 -16.24 -9.99
CA LEU A 198 -2.52 -15.47 -10.22
C LEU A 198 -1.64 -15.40 -8.98
N ALA A 199 -2.23 -15.25 -7.79
CA ALA A 199 -1.49 -15.28 -6.53
C ALA A 199 -0.75 -16.61 -6.35
N ILE A 200 -1.42 -17.72 -6.62
CA ILE A 200 -0.83 -19.07 -6.58
C ILE A 200 0.30 -19.18 -7.62
N ALA A 201 0.09 -18.72 -8.85
CA ALA A 201 1.10 -18.82 -9.91
C ALA A 201 2.37 -18.01 -9.59
N VAL A 202 2.24 -16.79 -9.07
CA VAL A 202 3.37 -15.95 -8.67
C VAL A 202 4.13 -16.57 -7.50
N LEU A 203 3.39 -17.13 -6.53
CA LEU A 203 4.01 -17.81 -5.40
C LEU A 203 4.75 -19.08 -5.84
N ASP A 204 4.12 -19.92 -6.67
CA ASP A 204 4.70 -21.15 -7.20
C ASP A 204 6.00 -20.85 -7.94
N PHE A 205 6.02 -19.82 -8.79
CA PHE A 205 7.24 -19.35 -9.46
C PHE A 205 8.35 -18.97 -8.46
N ASN A 206 8.01 -18.24 -7.39
CA ASN A 206 8.99 -17.83 -6.38
C ASN A 206 9.52 -19.01 -5.56
N LEU A 207 8.69 -20.01 -5.30
CA LEU A 207 9.06 -21.17 -4.47
C LEU A 207 9.78 -22.27 -5.27
N ARG A 208 9.44 -22.45 -6.54
CA ARG A 208 9.88 -23.59 -7.37
C ARG A 208 10.68 -23.22 -8.61
N GLY A 209 10.63 -21.96 -9.05
CA GLY A 209 11.37 -21.47 -10.22
C GLY A 209 10.82 -22.01 -11.55
N ILE A 210 11.68 -22.09 -12.57
CA ILE A 210 11.30 -22.40 -13.97
C ILE A 210 11.65 -23.83 -14.37
N LEU A 211 12.65 -24.43 -13.74
CA LEU A 211 13.09 -25.78 -14.09
C LEU A 211 12.15 -26.82 -13.47
N SER A 212 11.65 -27.72 -14.30
CA SER A 212 11.05 -28.97 -13.82
C SER A 212 12.17 -29.83 -13.26
N SER A 213 12.32 -29.86 -11.93
CA SER A 213 13.14 -30.88 -11.26
C SER A 213 12.67 -32.28 -11.65
#